data_AF-A0A7S1C2X5-F1
#
_entry.id   AF-A0A7S1C2X5-F1
#
_cell.length_a   1.000
_cell.length_b   1.000
_cell.length_c   1.000
_cell.angle_alpha   90.00
_cell.angle_beta   90.00
_cell.angle_gamma   90.00
#
_symmetry.space_group_name_H-M   'P 1'
#
loop_
_entity.id
_entity.type
_entity.pdbx_description
1 polymer ?
#
loop_
_entity_poly.entity_id
_entity_poly.type
_entity_poly.pdbx_seq_one_letter_code
_entity_poly.pdbx_strand_id
1 'polypeptide(L)'
;VKVQHRNMDALLRQDLENVRQLTRWLAWAEPSMDGNLTQMLDEWSNEMLKELDFCNEASNMERVRVNMARSGLRVAVPEAIPGLVCRKVLAMRFVEGVSASQVA
;
A
#
# COMPACT_ATOMS: atom_id res chain seq x y z
N VAL A 1 -12.21 2.21 10.83
CA VAL A 1 -10.95 1.74 11.45
C VAL A 1 -10.42 0.59 10.60
N LYS A 2 -9.17 0.66 10.15
CA LYS A 2 -8.49 -0.45 9.44
C LYS A 2 -7.78 -1.32 10.47
N VAL A 3 -7.93 -2.63 10.36
CA VAL A 3 -7.30 -3.62 11.25
C VAL A 3 -6.65 -4.69 10.40
N GLN A 4 -5.34 -4.90 10.62
CA GLN A 4 -4.59 -5.90 9.90
C GLN A 4 -5.03 -7.31 10.30
N HIS A 5 -5.21 -8.20 9.32
CA HIS A 5 -5.51 -9.60 9.58
C HIS A 5 -4.36 -10.28 10.34
N ARG A 6 -4.70 -11.28 11.16
CA ARG A 6 -3.68 -12.08 11.87
C ARG A 6 -2.74 -12.70 10.84
N ASN A 7 -1.45 -12.72 11.15
CA ASN A 7 -0.39 -13.32 10.34
C ASN A 7 -0.20 -12.72 8.92
N MET A 8 -0.76 -11.54 8.64
CA MET A 8 -0.65 -10.92 7.31
C MET A 8 0.81 -10.66 6.88
N ASP A 9 1.70 -10.33 7.80
CA ASP A 9 3.16 -10.18 7.54
C ASP A 9 3.77 -11.47 6.96
N ALA A 10 3.47 -12.64 7.56
CA ALA A 10 3.99 -13.91 7.10
C ALA A 10 3.39 -14.31 5.73
N LEU A 11 2.08 -14.10 5.55
CA LEU A 11 1.40 -14.38 4.28
C LEU A 11 1.96 -13.52 3.15
N LEU A 12 2.07 -12.21 3.37
CA LEU A 12 2.59 -11.29 2.36
C LEU A 12 4.02 -11.65 1.97
N ARG A 13 4.90 -11.95 2.93
CA ARG A 13 6.27 -12.38 2.62
C ARG A 13 6.32 -13.66 1.80
N GLN A 14 5.46 -14.62 2.10
CA GLN A 14 5.37 -15.86 1.32
C GLN A 14 4.90 -15.56 -0.11
N ASP A 15 3.91 -14.69 -0.28
CA ASP A 15 3.40 -14.31 -1.60
C ASP A 15 4.47 -13.58 -2.43
N LEU A 16 5.22 -12.65 -1.81
CA LEU A 16 6.32 -11.96 -2.48
C LEU A 16 7.43 -12.94 -2.93
N GLU A 17 7.75 -13.93 -2.10
CA GLU A 17 8.71 -14.98 -2.46
C GLU A 17 8.18 -15.86 -3.61
N ASN A 18 6.89 -16.24 -3.57
CA ASN A 18 6.25 -17.00 -4.63
C ASN A 18 6.28 -16.23 -5.96
N VAL A 19 5.93 -14.94 -5.95
CA VAL A 19 5.98 -14.08 -7.14
C VAL A 19 7.41 -14.01 -7.68
N ARG A 20 8.41 -13.85 -6.81
CA ARG A 20 9.82 -13.80 -7.22
C ARG A 20 10.26 -15.10 -7.91
N GLN A 21 9.84 -16.26 -7.40
CA GLN A 21 10.15 -17.54 -8.02
C GLN A 21 9.48 -17.71 -9.38
N LEU A 22 8.19 -17.37 -9.48
CA LEU A 22 7.45 -17.41 -10.74
C LEU A 22 8.07 -16.50 -11.80
N THR A 23 8.48 -15.29 -11.42
CA THR A 23 9.13 -14.36 -12.34
C THR A 23 10.46 -14.89 -12.84
N ARG A 24 11.28 -15.51 -11.97
CA ARG A 24 12.54 -16.15 -12.40
C ARG A 24 12.31 -17.28 -13.39
N TRP A 25 11.26 -18.08 -13.17
CA TRP A 25 10.90 -19.16 -14.10
C TRP A 25 10.42 -18.61 -15.43
N LEU A 26 9.62 -17.54 -15.41
CA LEU A 26 9.15 -16.87 -16.62
C LEU A 26 10.31 -16.25 -17.39
N ALA A 27 11.23 -15.57 -16.72
CA ALA A 27 12.44 -15.01 -17.32
C ALA A 27 13.32 -16.08 -17.97
N TRP A 28 13.42 -17.26 -17.36
CA TRP A 28 14.12 -18.40 -17.95
C TRP A 28 13.40 -18.93 -19.19
N ALA A 29 12.07 -19.06 -19.15
CA ALA A 29 11.27 -19.61 -20.24
C ALA A 29 11.15 -18.64 -21.43
N GLU A 30 11.09 -17.33 -21.16
CA GLU A 30 10.93 -16.25 -22.13
C GLU A 30 11.94 -15.11 -21.83
N PRO A 31 13.19 -15.23 -22.27
CA PRO A 31 14.26 -14.26 -21.97
C PRO A 31 13.98 -12.84 -22.51
N SER A 32 13.07 -12.69 -23.48
CA SER A 32 12.70 -11.39 -24.03
C SER A 32 11.96 -10.47 -23.04
N MET A 33 11.43 -11.03 -21.94
CA MET A 33 10.65 -10.30 -20.93
C MET A 33 11.44 -9.90 -19.66
N ASP A 34 12.68 -10.37 -19.50
CA ASP A 34 13.37 -10.39 -18.19
C ASP A 34 13.79 -9.00 -17.66
N GLY A 35 14.32 -8.13 -18.54
CA GLY A 35 15.09 -6.95 -18.10
C GLY A 35 14.34 -5.94 -17.22
N ASN A 36 13.04 -5.73 -17.45
CA ASN A 36 12.27 -4.72 -16.71
C ASN A 36 11.35 -5.32 -15.64
N LEU A 37 10.89 -6.57 -15.82
CA LEU A 37 9.88 -7.16 -14.96
C LEU A 37 10.44 -7.51 -13.58
N THR A 38 11.63 -8.11 -13.53
CA THR A 38 12.26 -8.52 -12.27
C THR A 38 12.60 -7.30 -11.39
N GLN A 39 13.14 -6.23 -11.99
CA GLN A 39 13.45 -5.00 -11.25
C GLN A 39 12.19 -4.34 -10.70
N MET A 40 11.16 -4.18 -11.55
CA MET A 40 9.87 -3.61 -11.14
C MET A 40 9.24 -4.40 -9.99
N LEU A 41 9.34 -5.73 -10.01
CA LEU A 41 8.79 -6.58 -8.95
C LEU A 41 9.59 -6.50 -7.64
N ASP A 42 10.92 -6.37 -7.70
CA ASP A 42 11.73 -6.17 -6.51
C ASP A 42 11.41 -4.80 -5.86
N GLU A 43 11.21 -3.74 -6.64
CA GLU A 43 10.77 -2.43 -6.16
C GLU A 43 9.37 -2.49 -5.54
N TRP A 44 8.42 -3.10 -6.24
CA TRP A 44 7.05 -3.29 -5.73
C TRP A 44 7.01 -4.08 -4.43
N SER A 45 7.79 -5.16 -4.34
CA SER A 45 7.89 -6.00 -3.14
C SER A 45 8.34 -5.20 -1.92
N ASN A 46 9.33 -4.32 -2.10
CA ASN A 46 9.82 -3.45 -1.04
C ASN A 46 8.78 -2.43 -0.58
N GLU A 47 7.98 -1.88 -1.50
CA GLU A 47 6.88 -0.96 -1.14
C GLU A 47 5.76 -1.68 -0.40
N MET A 48 5.36 -2.87 -0.85
CA MET A 48 4.31 -3.67 -0.18
C MET A 48 4.65 -3.99 1.28
N LEU A 49 5.93 -4.27 1.58
CA LEU A 49 6.36 -4.50 2.97
C LEU A 49 6.21 -3.28 3.87
N LYS A 50 6.27 -2.05 3.33
CA LYS A 50 6.08 -0.83 4.12
C LYS A 50 4.63 -0.64 4.57
N GLU A 51 3.66 -1.21 3.82
CA GLU A 51 2.24 -1.17 4.16
C GLU A 51 1.89 -2.06 5.38
N LEU A 52 2.77 -2.98 5.77
CA LEU A 52 2.63 -3.77 7.00
C LEU A 52 2.71 -2.95 8.28
N ASP A 53 3.17 -1.70 8.18
CA ASP A 53 3.21 -0.76 9.28
C ASP A 53 2.31 0.43 8.99
N PHE A 54 1.11 0.42 9.57
CA PHE A 54 0.15 1.50 9.41
C PHE A 54 0.61 2.84 10.03
N CYS A 55 1.68 2.88 10.83
CA CYS A 55 2.28 4.15 11.22
C CYS A 55 2.88 4.88 10.00
N ASN A 56 3.42 4.13 9.01
CA ASN A 56 3.87 4.71 7.75
C ASN A 56 2.69 5.27 6.95
N GLU A 57 1.60 4.52 6.86
CA GLU A 57 0.37 4.97 6.18
C GLU A 57 -0.18 6.25 6.83
N ALA A 58 -0.24 6.32 8.16
CA ALA A 58 -0.68 7.51 8.88
C ALA A 58 0.21 8.74 8.62
N SER A 59 1.54 8.55 8.60
CA SER A 59 2.48 9.65 8.28
C SER A 59 2.33 10.13 6.84
N ASN A 60 2.20 9.20 5.89
CA ASN A 60 1.98 9.55 4.48
C ASN A 60 0.65 10.27 4.27
N MET A 61 -0.41 9.82 4.94
CA MET A 61 -1.72 10.47 4.91
C MET A 61 -1.65 11.91 5.41
N GLU A 62 -0.92 12.17 6.51
CA GLU A 62 -0.73 13.53 7.01
C GLU A 62 0.05 14.41 6.02
N ARG A 63 1.10 13.88 5.38
CA ARG A 63 1.84 14.58 4.32
C ARG A 63 0.93 14.94 3.14
N VAL A 64 0.10 13.99 2.69
CA VAL A 64 -0.86 14.21 1.61
C VAL A 64 -1.88 15.26 2.00
N ARG A 65 -2.41 15.22 3.24
CA ARG A 65 -3.34 16.21 3.77
C ARG A 65 -2.77 17.63 3.72
N VAL A 66 -1.52 17.82 4.19
CA VAL A 66 -0.82 19.11 4.14
C VAL A 66 -0.61 19.61 2.72
N ASN A 67 -0.22 18.71 1.80
CA ASN A 67 -0.01 19.07 0.39
C ASN A 67 -1.32 19.45 -0.31
N MET A 68 -2.39 18.68 -0.09
CA MET A 68 -3.71 18.94 -0.70
C MET A 68 -4.36 20.20 -0.15
N ALA A 69 -4.17 20.52 1.13
CA ALA A 69 -4.64 21.78 1.70
C ALA A 69 -4.05 23.02 0.98
N ARG A 70 -2.89 22.88 0.34
CA ARG A 70 -2.19 23.95 -0.40
C ARG A 70 -2.44 23.94 -1.91
N SER A 71 -3.08 22.90 -2.45
CA SER A 71 -3.19 22.72 -3.91
C SER A 71 -4.36 23.46 -4.53
N GLY A 72 -5.33 23.92 -3.73
CA GLY A 72 -6.59 24.51 -4.22
C GLY A 72 -7.55 23.49 -4.83
N LEU A 73 -7.21 22.19 -4.81
CA LEU A 73 -8.10 21.12 -5.26
C LEU A 73 -9.21 20.86 -4.22
N ARG A 74 -10.41 20.54 -4.70
CA ARG A 74 -11.52 20.11 -3.86
C ARG A 74 -11.37 18.63 -3.49
N VAL A 75 -10.44 18.35 -2.58
CA VAL A 75 -10.13 16.99 -2.10
C VAL A 75 -10.22 16.95 -0.59
N ALA A 76 -10.92 15.95 -0.05
CA ALA A 76 -10.92 15.63 1.37
C ALA A 76 -9.93 14.50 1.64
N VAL A 77 -8.98 14.73 2.56
CA VAL A 77 -8.05 13.69 3.03
C VAL A 77 -8.37 13.42 4.50
N PRO A 78 -8.65 12.17 4.89
CA PRO A 78 -8.98 11.85 6.28
C PRO A 78 -7.80 12.13 7.21
N GLU A 79 -8.10 12.48 8.46
CA GLU A 79 -7.12 12.70 9.53
C GLU A 79 -6.98 11.42 10.37
N ALA A 80 -5.75 10.96 10.62
CA ALA A 80 -5.49 9.86 11.54
C ALA A 80 -5.79 10.28 12.99
N ILE A 81 -6.41 9.40 13.80
CA ILE A 81 -6.80 9.72 15.18
C ILE A 81 -5.62 9.45 16.12
N PRO A 82 -5.04 10.48 16.80
CA PRO A 82 -3.93 10.28 17.72
C PRO A 82 -4.27 9.30 18.84
N GLY A 83 -3.30 8.46 19.23
CA GLY A 83 -3.49 7.42 20.25
C GLY A 83 -4.24 6.17 19.78
N LEU A 84 -4.83 6.18 18.57
CA LEU A 84 -5.54 5.04 17.97
C LEU A 84 -4.86 4.56 16.67
N VAL A 85 -3.55 4.80 16.55
CA VAL A 85 -2.71 4.32 15.45
C VAL A 85 -1.57 3.49 16.03
N CYS A 86 -1.37 2.31 15.47
CA CYS A 86 -0.21 1.47 15.73
C CYS A 86 0.09 0.63 14.48
N ARG A 87 1.16 -0.17 14.52
CA ARG A 87 1.58 -1.01 13.39
C ARG A 87 0.44 -1.80 12.71
N LYS A 88 -0.53 -2.29 13.48
CA LYS A 88 -1.61 -3.19 12.99
C LYS A 88 -3.00 -2.55 12.95
N VAL A 89 -3.16 -1.33 13.45
CA VAL A 89 -4.47 -0.64 13.53
C VAL A 89 -4.33 0.81 13.11
N LEU A 90 -5.22 1.26 12.23
CA LEU A 90 -5.31 2.66 11.79
C LEU A 90 -6.75 3.16 11.96
N ALA A 91 -6.95 4.02 12.94
CA ALA A 91 -8.17 4.80 13.07
C ALA A 91 -8.00 6.18 12.41
N MET A 92 -9.01 6.61 11.67
CA MET A 92 -9.02 7.88 10.95
C MET A 92 -10.44 8.46 10.91
N ARG A 93 -10.56 9.76 10.68
CA ARG A 93 -11.84 10.44 10.46
C ARG A 93 -12.56 9.81 9.27
N PHE A 94 -13.85 9.54 9.46
CA PHE A 94 -14.70 9.05 8.40
C PHE A 94 -15.00 10.17 7.41
N VAL A 95 -14.94 9.86 6.12
CA VAL A 95 -15.29 10.77 5.03
C VAL A 95 -16.46 10.16 4.29
N GLU A 96 -17.57 10.90 4.23
CA GLU A 96 -18.76 10.49 3.49
C GLU A 96 -18.56 10.71 1.99
N GLY A 97 -19.08 9.78 1.20
CA GLY A 97 -19.01 9.85 -0.25
C GLY A 97 -19.51 8.57 -0.92
N VAL A 98 -19.49 8.58 -2.25
CA VAL A 98 -19.80 7.42 -3.08
C VAL A 98 -18.46 6.82 -3.54
N SER A 99 -18.37 5.48 -3.55
CA SER A 99 -17.17 4.83 -4.05
C SER A 99 -17.00 5.12 -5.55
N ALA A 100 -15.76 5.40 -5.99
CA ALA A 100 -15.48 5.59 -7.40
C ALA A 100 -15.92 4.39 -8.26
N SER A 101 -15.83 3.17 -7.72
CA SER A 101 -16.29 1.94 -8.38
C SER A 101 -17.80 1.83 -8.56
N GLN A 102 -18.59 2.69 -7.92
CA GLN A 102 -20.04 2.74 -8.06
C GLN A 102 -20.50 3.80 -9.06
N VAL A 103 -19.58 4.65 -9.55
CA VAL A 103 -19.88 5.77 -10.45
C VAL A 103 -19.20 5.59 -11.83
N ALA A 104 -18.34 4.58 -11.96
CA ALA A 104 -17.63 4.23 -13.19
C ALA A 104 -18.26 3.00 -13.88
#